data_AF-A0A8T7FWE2-F1
#
_entry.id   AF-A0A8T7FWE2-F1
#
_cell.length_a   1.000
_cell.length_b   1.000
_cell.length_c   1.000
_cell.angle_alpha   90.00
_cell.angle_beta   90.00
_cell.angle_gamma   90.00
#
_symmetry.space_group_name_H-M   'P 1'
#
loop_
_entity.id
_entity.type
_entity.pdbx_description
1 polymer ?
#
loop_
_entity_poly.entity_id
_entity_poly.type
_entity_poly.pdbx_seq_one_letter_code
_entity_poly.pdbx_strand_id
1 'polypeptide(L)'
;MPQTPPAGKRKYKHEGAPYQSDWLERLAHFNTQFGRFVRDGLGVALIAFAAMMLFAILESIFTQLASGGDIPSNSLVGGLVLVPLTRLLRNWFGLGSLFIVLGIGYLGYALVRRERGGTRWGRVIPFEVASLLTLGLFAVFGGNDLLAPEAGWYGGTIGWGLAALLWRVAGVILGTLILLVLWLLAAITAFGGWTRLEVWLMQLAGEAHPQAVASPTPAEAHVEETQKPKSAPRKKAPAIPPEFRTSLKPAAKKEEKTLKPPPRADDLPPLSILLGDSAARADERTINQTAGLIMKTLSEFGIPATVIGYRVGSRRDAVCRPAGVHQKAGHR
;
A
#
# COMPACT_ATOMS: atom_id res chain seq x y z
N MET A 1 -72.69 31.84 -7.04
CA MET A 1 -71.88 30.78 -7.65
C MET A 1 -70.65 31.41 -8.28
N PRO A 2 -69.43 31.10 -7.83
CA PRO A 2 -68.22 31.33 -8.62
C PRO A 2 -67.57 30.00 -9.06
N GLN A 3 -67.11 29.98 -10.30
CA GLN A 3 -66.60 28.82 -11.02
C GLN A 3 -65.17 28.45 -10.59
N THR A 4 -64.91 27.15 -10.43
CA THR A 4 -63.58 26.56 -10.22
C THR A 4 -62.78 26.51 -11.55
N PRO A 5 -61.46 26.77 -11.55
CA PRO A 5 -60.62 26.47 -12.71
C PRO A 5 -60.18 24.99 -12.70
N PRO A 6 -59.87 24.38 -13.86
CA PRO A 6 -59.61 22.96 -13.95
C PRO A 6 -58.19 22.60 -13.50
N ALA A 7 -58.07 21.43 -12.86
CA ALA A 7 -56.82 20.86 -12.39
C ALA A 7 -55.89 20.48 -13.57
N GLY A 8 -54.86 21.31 -13.80
CA GLY A 8 -53.77 20.98 -14.70
C GLY A 8 -52.91 19.84 -14.14
N LYS A 9 -52.99 18.66 -14.76
CA LYS A 9 -52.09 17.54 -14.49
C LYS A 9 -50.65 17.95 -14.81
N ARG A 10 -49.85 18.26 -13.78
CA ARG A 10 -48.40 18.43 -13.91
C ARG A 10 -47.78 17.06 -14.22
N LYS A 11 -47.49 16.81 -15.50
CA LYS A 11 -46.58 15.74 -15.90
C LYS A 11 -45.19 16.10 -15.38
N TYR A 12 -44.71 15.35 -14.39
CA TYR A 12 -43.32 15.37 -13.99
C TYR A 12 -42.50 14.84 -15.16
N LYS A 13 -41.80 15.74 -15.84
CA LYS A 13 -40.79 15.40 -16.84
C LYS A 13 -39.56 14.97 -16.04
N HIS A 14 -39.34 13.66 -15.93
CA HIS A 14 -38.05 13.16 -15.50
C HIS A 14 -37.03 13.57 -16.57
N GLU A 15 -36.27 14.62 -16.29
CA GLU A 15 -35.05 14.91 -17.02
C GLU A 15 -34.10 13.75 -16.77
N GLY A 16 -33.95 12.90 -17.77
CA GLY A 16 -33.03 11.78 -17.75
C GLY A 16 -31.62 12.30 -17.54
N ALA A 17 -31.05 11.97 -16.39
CA ALA A 17 -29.61 11.99 -16.21
C ALA A 17 -28.96 11.17 -17.33
N PRO A 18 -27.77 11.55 -17.83
CA PRO A 18 -27.15 10.90 -18.97
C PRO A 18 -26.99 9.42 -18.70
N TYR A 19 -27.44 8.61 -19.66
CA TYR A 19 -27.33 7.16 -19.73
C TYR A 19 -25.84 6.75 -19.76
N GLN A 20 -25.13 6.85 -18.64
CA GLN A 20 -23.85 6.20 -18.46
C GLN A 20 -24.10 4.78 -17.95
N SER A 21 -24.48 3.93 -18.89
CA SER A 21 -24.33 2.46 -18.87
C SER A 21 -24.66 1.71 -17.57
N ASP A 22 -25.91 1.26 -17.48
CA ASP A 22 -26.42 0.22 -16.54
C ASP A 22 -25.47 -1.01 -16.44
N TRP A 23 -24.76 -1.35 -17.52
CA TRP A 23 -23.77 -2.43 -17.51
C TRP A 23 -22.51 -2.15 -16.66
N LEU A 24 -22.06 -0.89 -16.58
CA LEU A 24 -20.92 -0.50 -15.72
C LEU A 24 -21.32 -0.52 -14.24
N GLU A 25 -22.54 -0.10 -13.90
CA GLU A 25 -23.06 -0.22 -12.53
C GLU A 25 -23.21 -1.68 -12.12
N ARG A 26 -23.68 -2.56 -13.01
CA ARG A 26 -23.74 -4.00 -12.77
C ARG A 26 -22.35 -4.62 -12.56
N LEU A 27 -21.35 -4.21 -13.36
CA LEU A 27 -19.96 -4.64 -13.19
C LEU A 27 -19.34 -4.10 -11.90
N ALA A 28 -19.64 -2.86 -11.52
CA ALA A 28 -19.20 -2.27 -10.27
C ALA A 28 -19.81 -3.01 -9.07
N HIS A 29 -21.11 -3.29 -9.09
CA HIS A 29 -21.78 -4.08 -8.07
C HIS A 29 -21.23 -5.52 -7.99
N PHE A 30 -21.02 -6.17 -9.14
CA PHE A 30 -20.39 -7.48 -9.20
C PHE A 30 -18.98 -7.45 -8.60
N ASN A 31 -18.17 -6.45 -8.92
CA ASN A 31 -16.83 -6.28 -8.36
C ASN A 31 -16.85 -5.98 -6.85
N THR A 32 -17.86 -5.28 -6.33
CA THR A 32 -17.97 -5.07 -4.87
C THR A 32 -18.31 -6.35 -4.10
N GLN A 33 -19.11 -7.24 -4.70
CA GLN A 33 -19.53 -8.50 -4.08
C GLN A 33 -18.51 -9.63 -4.27
N PHE A 34 -17.94 -9.75 -5.47
CA PHE A 34 -17.05 -10.85 -5.85
C PHE A 34 -15.60 -10.44 -6.02
N GLY A 35 -15.26 -9.15 -5.96
CA GLY A 35 -13.90 -8.66 -6.25
C GLY A 35 -12.82 -9.31 -5.39
N ARG A 36 -13.12 -9.64 -4.13
CA ARG A 36 -12.20 -10.41 -3.28
C ARG A 36 -12.01 -11.84 -3.80
N PHE A 37 -13.09 -12.56 -4.08
CA PHE A 37 -13.03 -13.94 -4.57
C PHE A 37 -12.38 -14.05 -5.95
N VAL A 38 -12.71 -13.13 -6.87
CA VAL A 38 -12.09 -13.06 -8.20
C VAL A 38 -10.60 -12.78 -8.08
N ARG A 39 -10.21 -11.86 -7.20
CA ARG A 39 -8.80 -11.52 -6.98
C ARG A 39 -8.02 -12.67 -6.33
N ASP A 40 -8.57 -13.29 -5.29
CA ASP A 40 -7.91 -14.40 -4.59
C ASP A 40 -7.80 -15.61 -5.54
N GLY A 41 -8.85 -15.90 -6.31
CA GLY A 41 -8.86 -16.94 -7.35
C GLY A 41 -7.85 -16.67 -8.47
N LEU A 42 -7.79 -15.44 -8.97
CA LEU A 42 -6.82 -15.04 -10.00
C LEU A 42 -5.39 -15.07 -9.45
N GLY A 43 -5.18 -14.69 -8.19
CA GLY A 43 -3.89 -14.78 -7.51
C GLY A 43 -3.39 -16.22 -7.38
N VAL A 44 -4.26 -17.13 -6.94
CA VAL A 44 -3.94 -18.57 -6.86
C VAL A 44 -3.69 -19.16 -8.25
N ALA A 45 -4.51 -18.81 -9.24
CA ALA A 45 -4.31 -19.25 -10.62
C ALA A 45 -2.97 -18.78 -11.19
N LEU A 46 -2.57 -17.53 -10.94
CA LEU A 46 -1.26 -17.00 -11.36
C LEU A 46 -0.10 -17.73 -10.67
N ILE A 47 -0.21 -18.03 -9.37
CA ILE A 47 0.81 -18.80 -8.65
C ILE A 47 0.94 -20.22 -9.23
N ALA A 48 -0.19 -20.90 -9.44
CA ALA A 48 -0.20 -22.24 -10.01
C ALA A 48 0.40 -22.25 -11.42
N PHE A 49 -0.01 -21.30 -12.26
CA PHE A 49 0.53 -21.12 -13.60
C PHE A 49 2.03 -20.83 -13.58
N ALA A 50 2.50 -19.93 -12.71
CA ALA A 50 3.91 -19.63 -12.55
C ALA A 50 4.71 -20.86 -12.08
N ALA A 51 4.17 -21.66 -11.14
CA ALA A 51 4.81 -22.90 -10.71
C ALA A 51 4.94 -23.91 -11.85
N MET A 52 3.87 -24.12 -12.63
CA MET A 52 3.91 -25.00 -13.81
C MET A 52 4.92 -24.51 -14.85
N MET A 53 4.93 -23.20 -15.15
CA MET A 53 5.88 -22.59 -16.06
C MET A 53 7.33 -22.70 -15.55
N LEU A 54 7.54 -22.56 -14.24
CA LEU A 54 8.86 -22.68 -13.63
C LEU A 54 9.40 -24.10 -13.81
N PHE A 55 8.58 -25.12 -13.54
CA PHE A 55 8.96 -26.50 -13.78
C PHE A 55 9.23 -26.78 -15.26
N ALA A 56 8.41 -26.26 -16.17
CA ALA A 56 8.64 -26.41 -17.62
C ALA A 56 9.95 -25.76 -18.09
N ILE A 57 10.29 -24.57 -17.57
CA ILE A 57 11.56 -23.90 -17.88
C ILE A 57 12.73 -24.67 -17.26
N LEU A 58 12.64 -25.10 -16.01
CA LEU A 58 13.70 -25.88 -15.36
C LEU A 58 13.96 -27.20 -16.07
N GLU A 59 12.90 -27.92 -16.47
CA GLU A 59 13.01 -29.12 -17.28
C GLU A 59 13.73 -28.80 -18.59
N SER A 60 13.32 -27.76 -19.32
CA SER A 60 13.98 -27.39 -20.58
C SER A 60 15.46 -27.01 -20.41
N ILE A 61 15.84 -26.34 -19.31
CA ILE A 61 17.24 -26.02 -18.99
C ILE A 61 18.02 -27.31 -18.70
N PHE A 62 17.46 -28.19 -17.87
CA PHE A 62 18.10 -29.45 -17.51
C PHE A 62 18.27 -30.36 -18.72
N THR A 63 17.23 -30.52 -19.55
CA THR A 63 17.29 -31.34 -20.76
C THR A 63 18.26 -30.77 -21.77
N GLN A 64 18.33 -29.44 -21.90
CA GLN A 64 19.29 -28.79 -22.77
C GLN A 64 20.75 -28.97 -22.28
N LEU A 65 20.98 -28.96 -20.97
CA LEU A 65 22.30 -29.22 -20.38
C LEU A 65 22.68 -30.71 -20.49
N ALA A 66 21.72 -31.62 -20.36
CA ALA A 66 21.94 -33.07 -20.40
C ALA A 66 22.06 -33.63 -21.83
N SER A 67 21.31 -33.06 -22.78
CA SER A 67 21.12 -33.62 -24.14
C SER A 67 21.74 -32.75 -25.24
N GLY A 68 22.35 -31.62 -24.89
CA GLY A 68 23.11 -30.80 -25.82
C GLY A 68 22.30 -29.95 -26.81
N GLY A 69 20.97 -29.88 -26.70
CA GLY A 69 20.16 -28.95 -27.50
C GLY A 69 18.74 -29.39 -27.81
N ASP A 70 18.46 -30.69 -27.82
CA ASP A 70 17.16 -31.20 -28.26
C ASP A 70 16.15 -31.21 -27.10
N ILE A 71 15.10 -30.40 -27.21
CA ILE A 71 13.95 -30.44 -26.31
C ILE A 71 13.04 -31.58 -26.77
N PRO A 72 12.93 -32.70 -26.03
CA PRO A 72 12.07 -33.80 -26.40
C PRO A 72 10.61 -33.31 -26.45
N SER A 73 9.88 -33.74 -27.47
CA SER A 73 8.45 -33.41 -27.65
C SER A 73 7.56 -33.92 -26.51
N ASN A 74 8.06 -34.87 -25.72
CA ASN A 74 7.43 -35.38 -24.50
C ASN A 74 8.12 -34.80 -23.26
N SER A 75 7.95 -33.51 -23.00
CA SER A 75 8.30 -32.95 -21.69
C SER A 75 7.30 -33.45 -20.64
N LEU A 76 7.79 -33.92 -19.49
CA LEU A 76 6.97 -34.43 -18.38
C LEU A 76 5.98 -33.37 -17.86
N VAL A 77 6.31 -32.09 -18.03
CA VAL A 77 5.50 -30.96 -17.57
C VAL A 77 4.78 -30.25 -18.74
N GLY A 78 4.90 -30.75 -19.98
CA GLY A 78 4.43 -30.05 -21.18
C GLY A 78 2.97 -30.28 -21.52
N GLY A 79 2.15 -29.24 -21.31
CA GLY A 79 0.84 -29.13 -21.95
C GLY A 79 0.90 -28.41 -23.30
N LEU A 80 -0.15 -28.56 -24.12
CA LEU A 80 -0.34 -27.88 -25.42
C LEU A 80 -0.08 -26.36 -25.36
N VAL A 81 -0.37 -25.74 -24.21
CA VAL A 81 -0.20 -24.29 -23.98
C VAL A 81 1.17 -23.94 -23.40
N LEU A 82 1.72 -24.79 -22.53
CA LEU A 82 2.97 -24.49 -21.81
C LEU A 82 4.17 -24.60 -22.75
N VAL A 83 4.24 -25.63 -23.60
CA VAL A 83 5.36 -25.84 -24.53
C VAL A 83 5.62 -24.64 -25.44
N PRO A 84 4.64 -24.11 -26.21
CA PRO A 84 4.89 -22.97 -27.08
C PRO A 84 5.24 -21.71 -26.28
N LEU A 85 4.64 -21.52 -25.10
CA LEU A 85 4.93 -20.36 -24.25
C LEU A 85 6.32 -20.42 -23.63
N THR A 86 6.76 -21.60 -23.18
CA THR A 86 8.12 -21.82 -22.69
C THR A 86 9.13 -21.59 -23.79
N ARG A 87 8.89 -22.10 -25.02
CA ARG A 87 9.75 -21.82 -26.18
C ARG A 87 9.81 -20.33 -26.49
N LEU A 88 8.66 -19.65 -26.51
CA LEU A 88 8.62 -18.20 -26.71
C LEU A 88 9.44 -17.46 -25.64
N LEU A 89 9.21 -17.75 -24.36
CA LEU A 89 9.94 -17.09 -23.27
C LEU A 89 11.44 -17.36 -23.32
N ARG A 90 11.86 -18.59 -23.62
CA ARG A 90 13.29 -18.95 -23.70
C ARG A 90 13.97 -18.35 -24.91
N ASN A 91 13.33 -18.32 -26.08
CA ASN A 91 13.94 -17.72 -27.27
C ASN A 91 14.14 -16.20 -27.09
N TRP A 92 13.20 -15.52 -26.43
CA TRP A 92 13.28 -14.07 -26.22
C TRP A 92 14.18 -13.68 -25.04
N PHE A 93 14.05 -14.35 -23.89
CA PHE A 93 14.69 -13.96 -22.63
C PHE A 93 15.78 -14.93 -22.15
N GLY A 94 15.95 -16.09 -22.79
CA GLY A 94 16.92 -17.11 -22.39
C GLY A 94 16.75 -17.53 -20.93
N LEU A 95 17.85 -17.48 -20.18
CA LEU A 95 17.87 -17.76 -18.73
C LEU A 95 17.08 -16.74 -17.91
N GLY A 96 16.91 -15.52 -18.41
CA GLY A 96 16.12 -14.49 -17.72
C GLY A 96 14.61 -14.75 -17.75
N SER A 97 14.13 -15.73 -18.52
CA SER A 97 12.74 -16.21 -18.42
C SER A 97 12.36 -16.64 -17.00
N LEU A 98 13.34 -17.10 -16.20
CA LEU A 98 13.15 -17.40 -14.77
C LEU A 98 12.69 -16.17 -13.99
N PHE A 99 13.26 -14.99 -14.25
CA PHE A 99 12.86 -13.76 -13.54
C PHE A 99 11.43 -13.36 -13.87
N ILE A 100 11.00 -13.54 -15.13
CA ILE A 100 9.62 -13.24 -15.55
C ILE A 100 8.63 -14.16 -14.82
N VAL A 101 8.91 -15.46 -14.80
CA VAL A 101 8.01 -16.42 -14.14
C VAL A 101 7.97 -16.21 -12.63
N LEU A 102 9.12 -15.92 -12.00
CA LEU A 102 9.16 -15.53 -10.59
C LEU A 102 8.39 -14.23 -10.34
N GLY A 103 8.48 -13.25 -11.24
CA GLY A 103 7.71 -12.01 -11.19
C GLY A 103 6.20 -12.24 -11.27
N ILE A 104 5.74 -13.12 -12.17
CA ILE A 104 4.33 -13.52 -12.28
C ILE A 104 3.87 -14.23 -11.00
N GLY A 105 4.66 -15.16 -10.48
CA GLY A 105 4.35 -15.85 -9.22
C GLY A 105 4.30 -14.90 -8.02
N TYR A 106 5.25 -13.97 -7.93
CA TYR A 106 5.26 -12.90 -6.92
C TYR A 106 4.04 -11.98 -7.06
N LEU A 107 3.66 -11.62 -8.29
CA LEU A 107 2.46 -10.81 -8.55
C LEU A 107 1.20 -11.55 -8.09
N GLY A 108 1.07 -12.84 -8.40
CA GLY A 108 -0.02 -13.68 -7.92
C GLY A 108 -0.09 -13.75 -6.40
N TYR A 109 1.06 -13.97 -5.76
CA TYR A 109 1.19 -13.94 -4.30
C TYR A 109 0.86 -12.58 -3.68
N ALA A 110 1.33 -11.50 -4.29
CA ALA A 110 1.01 -10.14 -3.87
C ALA A 110 -0.50 -9.87 -4.02
N LEU A 111 -1.15 -10.41 -5.05
CA LEU A 111 -2.59 -10.29 -5.28
C LEU A 111 -3.40 -10.94 -4.14
N VAL A 112 -2.97 -12.12 -3.67
CA VAL A 112 -3.58 -12.84 -2.55
C VAL A 112 -3.33 -12.12 -1.22
N ARG A 113 -2.10 -11.62 -1.00
CA ARG A 113 -1.69 -11.05 0.29
C ARG A 113 -2.13 -9.61 0.55
N ARG A 114 -2.64 -8.87 -0.44
CA ARG A 114 -2.64 -7.40 -0.32
C ARG A 114 -3.68 -6.85 0.67
N GLU A 115 -3.18 -6.48 1.85
CA GLU A 115 -3.56 -5.32 2.64
C GLU A 115 -3.25 -4.03 1.86
N ARG A 116 -4.05 -2.97 2.03
CA ARG A 116 -4.10 -1.71 1.23
C ARG A 116 -2.82 -0.83 1.26
N GLY A 117 -1.61 -1.38 1.27
CA GLY A 117 -0.36 -0.64 1.14
C GLY A 117 -0.07 -0.28 -0.32
N GLY A 118 0.16 1.00 -0.60
CA GLY A 118 0.54 1.51 -1.93
C GLY A 118 1.82 0.85 -2.45
N THR A 119 1.81 0.39 -3.70
CA THR A 119 2.97 -0.23 -4.34
C THR A 119 3.96 0.89 -4.63
N ARG A 120 5.19 0.75 -4.16
CA ARG A 120 6.26 1.70 -4.47
C ARG A 120 6.74 1.45 -5.90
N TRP A 121 5.94 1.87 -6.89
CA TRP A 121 6.22 1.72 -8.32
C TRP A 121 7.62 2.25 -8.69
N GLY A 122 8.07 3.30 -8.03
CA GLY A 122 9.43 3.84 -8.22
C GLY A 122 10.57 2.88 -7.89
N ARG A 123 10.34 1.81 -7.10
CA ARG A 123 11.36 0.79 -6.81
C ARG A 123 11.36 -0.35 -7.82
N VAL A 124 10.24 -0.59 -8.52
CA VAL A 124 10.14 -1.71 -9.49
C VAL A 124 10.90 -1.39 -10.78
N ILE A 125 10.81 -0.16 -11.27
CA ILE A 125 11.47 0.29 -12.50
C ILE A 125 12.97 -0.03 -12.54
N PRO A 126 13.79 0.34 -11.52
CA PRO A 126 15.21 0.02 -11.57
C PRO A 126 15.51 -1.49 -11.49
N PHE A 127 14.65 -2.29 -10.84
CA PHE A 127 14.78 -3.75 -10.88
C PHE A 127 14.55 -4.31 -12.29
N GLU A 128 13.58 -3.78 -13.04
CA GLU A 128 13.31 -4.19 -14.43
C GLU A 128 14.43 -3.76 -15.38
N VAL A 129 14.97 -2.54 -15.19
CA VAL A 129 16.12 -2.08 -15.98
C VAL A 129 17.35 -2.94 -15.68
N ALA A 130 17.61 -3.25 -14.41
CA ALA A 130 18.71 -4.11 -14.02
C ALA A 130 18.53 -5.55 -14.58
N SER A 131 17.33 -6.12 -14.53
CA SER A 131 17.05 -7.45 -15.08
C SER A 131 17.27 -7.47 -16.60
N LEU A 132 16.81 -6.45 -17.32
CA LEU A 132 17.01 -6.31 -18.77
C LEU A 132 18.49 -6.15 -19.14
N LEU A 133 19.25 -5.35 -18.40
CA LEU A 133 20.69 -5.20 -18.62
C LEU A 133 21.46 -6.48 -18.30
N THR A 134 20.98 -7.27 -17.33
CA THR A 134 21.55 -8.59 -16.99
C THR A 134 21.45 -9.56 -18.18
N LEU A 135 20.35 -9.50 -18.95
CA LEU A 135 20.22 -10.27 -20.20
C LEU A 135 21.33 -9.91 -21.20
N GLY A 136 21.60 -8.62 -21.36
CA GLY A 136 22.69 -8.15 -22.22
C GLY A 136 24.05 -8.69 -21.77
N LEU A 137 24.34 -8.63 -20.47
CA LEU A 137 25.57 -9.18 -19.90
C LEU A 137 25.69 -10.69 -20.14
N PHE A 138 24.60 -11.44 -19.99
CA PHE A 138 24.58 -12.86 -20.35
C PHE A 138 24.92 -13.10 -21.83
N ALA A 139 24.40 -12.28 -22.75
CA ALA A 139 24.75 -12.41 -24.16
C ALA A 139 26.25 -12.14 -24.44
N VAL A 140 26.85 -11.20 -23.72
CA VAL A 140 28.30 -10.95 -23.81
C VAL A 140 29.11 -12.17 -23.37
N PHE A 141 28.70 -12.88 -22.32
CA PHE A 141 29.38 -14.12 -21.88
C PHE A 141 29.37 -15.22 -22.96
N GLY A 142 28.34 -15.25 -23.82
CA GLY A 142 28.25 -16.16 -24.97
C GLY A 142 29.00 -15.70 -26.21
N GLY A 143 29.79 -14.61 -26.14
CA GLY A 143 30.48 -14.04 -27.29
C GLY A 143 29.58 -13.28 -28.27
N ASN A 144 28.30 -13.07 -27.91
CA ASN A 144 27.28 -12.40 -28.73
C ASN A 144 27.03 -13.05 -30.11
N ASP A 145 27.17 -14.37 -30.20
CA ASP A 145 26.76 -15.14 -31.38
C ASP A 145 25.24 -15.30 -31.44
N LEU A 146 24.67 -15.42 -32.64
CA LEU A 146 23.22 -15.52 -32.87
C LEU A 146 22.67 -16.93 -32.58
N LEU A 147 23.50 -17.97 -32.70
CA LEU A 147 23.09 -19.36 -32.53
C LEU A 147 22.66 -19.69 -31.08
N ALA A 148 23.32 -19.11 -30.09
CA ALA A 148 23.01 -19.37 -28.68
C ALA A 148 21.64 -18.79 -28.24
N PRO A 149 21.28 -17.53 -28.59
CA PRO A 149 19.94 -16.98 -28.40
C PRO A 149 18.81 -17.79 -29.04
N GLU A 150 19.00 -18.31 -30.26
CA GLU A 150 18.00 -19.13 -30.95
C GLU A 150 17.74 -20.46 -30.23
N ALA A 151 18.76 -21.01 -29.59
CA ALA A 151 18.63 -22.16 -28.69
C ALA A 151 18.05 -21.77 -27.30
N GLY A 152 17.82 -20.49 -27.01
CA GLY A 152 17.34 -20.01 -25.72
C GLY A 152 18.40 -19.99 -24.61
N TRP A 153 19.68 -19.90 -24.97
CA TRP A 153 20.79 -19.73 -24.03
C TRP A 153 21.04 -18.25 -23.71
N TYR A 154 21.77 -18.04 -22.60
CA TYR A 154 22.20 -16.72 -22.14
C TYR A 154 21.04 -15.74 -21.94
N GLY A 155 21.11 -14.54 -22.53
CA GLY A 155 20.10 -13.49 -22.43
C GLY A 155 18.96 -13.59 -23.45
N GLY A 156 18.91 -14.68 -24.24
CA GLY A 156 17.98 -14.80 -25.36
C GLY A 156 18.18 -13.72 -26.42
N THR A 157 17.20 -13.60 -27.32
CA THR A 157 17.22 -12.65 -28.44
C THR A 157 17.28 -11.19 -27.96
N ILE A 158 16.63 -10.86 -26.83
CA ILE A 158 16.63 -9.50 -26.28
C ILE A 158 18.01 -9.13 -25.74
N GLY A 159 18.64 -10.01 -24.96
CA GLY A 159 19.99 -9.79 -24.44
C GLY A 159 21.01 -9.67 -25.57
N TRP A 160 20.92 -10.54 -26.57
CA TRP A 160 21.75 -10.48 -27.77
C TRP A 160 21.55 -9.15 -28.52
N GLY A 161 20.30 -8.75 -28.77
CA GLY A 161 20.00 -7.50 -29.49
C GLY A 161 20.56 -6.27 -28.75
N LEU A 162 20.48 -6.26 -27.42
CA LEU A 162 21.05 -5.21 -26.59
C LEU A 162 22.58 -5.17 -26.69
N ALA A 163 23.26 -6.31 -26.49
CA ALA A 163 24.71 -6.38 -26.58
C ALA A 163 25.21 -6.03 -28.00
N ALA A 164 24.58 -6.60 -29.03
CA ALA A 164 24.89 -6.34 -30.43
C ALA A 164 24.74 -4.85 -30.78
N LEU A 165 23.69 -4.17 -30.28
CA LEU A 165 23.49 -2.75 -30.52
C LEU A 165 24.62 -1.91 -29.92
N LEU A 166 25.01 -2.16 -28.66
CA LEU A 166 26.11 -1.44 -28.02
C LEU A 166 27.45 -1.70 -28.72
N TRP A 167 27.71 -2.95 -29.13
CA TRP A 167 28.91 -3.30 -29.87
C TRP A 167 28.96 -2.66 -31.25
N ARG A 168 27.81 -2.50 -31.91
CA ARG A 168 27.70 -1.81 -33.20
C ARG A 168 28.09 -0.33 -33.10
N VAL A 169 27.74 0.33 -31.99
CA VAL A 169 27.97 1.77 -31.81
C VAL A 169 29.36 2.08 -31.23
N ALA A 170 29.80 1.33 -30.21
CA ALA A 170 31.02 1.63 -29.46
C ALA A 170 32.15 0.62 -29.68
N GLY A 171 31.90 -0.48 -30.41
CA GLY A 171 32.82 -1.62 -30.49
C GLY A 171 32.68 -2.58 -29.31
N VAL A 172 33.31 -3.76 -29.40
CA VAL A 172 33.14 -4.86 -28.44
C VAL A 172 33.57 -4.47 -27.03
N ILE A 173 34.75 -3.86 -26.88
CA ILE A 173 35.34 -3.54 -25.57
C ILE A 173 34.55 -2.41 -24.89
N LEU A 174 34.42 -1.27 -25.55
CA LEU A 174 33.71 -0.11 -24.99
C LEU A 174 32.22 -0.38 -24.84
N GLY A 175 31.59 -1.08 -25.79
CA GLY A 175 30.18 -1.47 -25.69
C GLY A 175 29.90 -2.37 -24.48
N THR A 176 30.78 -3.33 -24.22
CA THR A 176 30.70 -4.18 -23.00
C THR A 176 30.93 -3.38 -21.73
N LEU A 177 31.92 -2.48 -21.72
CA LEU A 177 32.20 -1.62 -20.57
C LEU A 177 31.01 -0.70 -20.26
N ILE A 178 30.44 -0.07 -21.28
CA ILE A 178 29.24 0.77 -21.16
C ILE A 178 28.08 -0.05 -20.60
N LEU A 179 27.82 -1.23 -21.16
CA LEU A 179 26.77 -2.12 -20.67
C LEU A 179 26.95 -2.49 -19.19
N LEU A 180 28.18 -2.84 -18.78
CA LEU A 180 28.52 -3.17 -17.41
C LEU A 180 28.35 -1.98 -16.46
N VAL A 181 28.76 -0.79 -16.88
CA VAL A 181 28.57 0.45 -16.11
C VAL A 181 27.08 0.75 -15.94
N LEU A 182 26.29 0.74 -17.02
CA LEU A 182 24.83 0.94 -16.93
C LEU A 182 24.19 -0.09 -16.01
N TRP A 183 24.61 -1.35 -16.09
CA TRP A 183 24.10 -2.41 -15.22
C TRP A 183 24.42 -2.16 -13.75
N LEU A 184 25.65 -1.73 -13.42
CA LEU A 184 26.03 -1.37 -12.05
C LEU A 184 25.19 -0.22 -11.52
N LEU A 185 25.00 0.85 -12.30
CA LEU A 185 24.13 1.97 -11.92
C LEU A 185 22.69 1.49 -11.67
N ALA A 186 22.13 0.68 -12.57
CA ALA A 186 20.80 0.11 -12.42
C ALA A 186 20.70 -0.78 -11.17
N ALA A 187 21.68 -1.64 -10.92
CA ALA A 187 21.71 -2.48 -9.72
C ALA A 187 21.76 -1.64 -8.43
N ILE A 188 22.65 -0.65 -8.36
CA ILE A 188 22.77 0.23 -7.19
C ILE A 188 21.46 0.98 -6.95
N THR A 189 20.82 1.51 -7.99
CA THR A 189 19.52 2.18 -7.86
C THR A 189 18.42 1.21 -7.39
N ALA A 190 18.37 -0.02 -7.90
CA ALA A 190 17.37 -1.02 -7.55
C ALA A 190 17.45 -1.44 -6.07
N PHE A 191 18.66 -1.71 -5.59
CA PHE A 191 18.90 -2.07 -4.20
C PHE A 191 18.82 -0.87 -3.23
N GLY A 192 18.78 0.37 -3.75
CA GLY A 192 18.86 1.59 -2.93
C GLY A 192 20.23 1.78 -2.31
N GLY A 193 21.29 1.32 -2.99
CA GLY A 193 22.66 1.28 -2.51
C GLY A 193 23.39 2.62 -2.52
N TRP A 194 22.79 3.70 -3.04
CA TRP A 194 23.43 5.02 -3.14
C TRP A 194 23.97 5.54 -1.81
N THR A 195 23.22 5.35 -0.71
CA THR A 195 23.68 5.77 0.62
C THR A 195 24.85 4.94 1.13
N ARG A 196 24.91 3.64 0.79
CA ARG A 196 26.05 2.79 1.12
C ARG A 196 27.27 3.11 0.28
N LEU A 197 27.07 3.46 -0.98
CA LEU A 197 28.13 3.88 -1.88
C LEU A 197 28.75 5.20 -1.42
N GLU A 198 27.93 6.15 -0.98
CA GLU A 198 28.39 7.42 -0.40
C GLU A 198 29.26 7.18 0.85
N VAL A 199 28.77 6.36 1.79
CA VAL A 199 29.54 6.01 3.00
C VAL A 199 30.84 5.28 2.65
N TRP A 200 30.81 4.37 1.68
CA TRP A 200 32.01 3.64 1.23
C TRP A 200 33.01 4.58 0.54
N LEU A 201 32.55 5.51 -0.31
CA LEU A 201 33.40 6.54 -0.92
C LEU A 201 34.03 7.45 0.13
N MET A 202 33.27 7.87 1.14
CA MET A 202 33.77 8.68 2.26
C MET A 202 34.84 7.93 3.07
N GLN A 203 34.67 6.63 3.26
CA GLN A 203 35.69 5.77 3.90
C GLN A 203 36.97 5.66 3.05
N LEU A 204 36.85 5.56 1.72
CA LEU A 204 38.01 5.56 0.81
C LEU A 204 38.70 6.93 0.74
N ALA A 205 37.94 8.02 0.89
CA ALA A 205 38.46 9.39 0.93
C ALA A 205 39.15 9.76 2.26
N GLY A 206 39.18 8.84 3.24
CA GLY A 206 39.84 9.05 4.53
C GLY A 206 39.06 9.93 5.51
N GLU A 207 37.84 10.35 5.15
CA GLU A 207 36.94 11.06 6.05
C GLU A 207 36.15 10.05 6.89
N ALA A 208 36.77 9.59 7.97
CA ALA A 208 36.10 8.78 8.96
C ALA A 208 35.10 9.63 9.78
N HIS A 209 33.81 9.29 9.65
CA HIS A 209 32.61 9.67 10.42
C HIS A 209 31.77 10.84 9.88
N PRO A 210 30.48 10.55 9.65
CA PRO A 210 29.47 11.14 10.53
C PRO A 210 28.82 10.08 11.39
N GLN A 211 28.67 10.44 12.66
CA GLN A 211 27.92 9.74 13.69
C GLN A 211 26.58 9.25 13.14
N ALA A 212 26.32 7.95 13.32
CA ALA A 212 24.98 7.43 13.27
C ALA A 212 24.13 8.23 14.26
N VAL A 213 23.23 9.07 13.75
CA VAL A 213 22.15 9.63 14.57
C VAL A 213 21.32 8.44 15.00
N ALA A 214 21.56 8.02 16.24
CA ALA A 214 20.80 6.99 16.91
C ALA A 214 19.31 7.37 16.85
N SER A 215 18.56 6.62 16.06
CA SER A 215 17.14 6.44 16.37
C SER A 215 17.09 5.66 17.69
N PRO A 216 16.48 6.19 18.76
CA PRO A 216 16.40 5.48 20.01
C PRO A 216 15.47 4.28 19.82
N THR A 217 16.05 3.09 19.68
CA THR A 217 15.35 1.85 19.98
C THR A 217 15.55 1.59 21.47
N PRO A 218 14.46 1.49 22.26
CA PRO A 218 14.54 1.19 23.68
C PRO A 218 15.23 -0.16 23.90
N ALA A 219 16.41 -0.13 24.51
CA ALA A 219 16.98 -1.30 25.15
C ALA A 219 16.20 -1.55 26.44
N GLU A 220 15.72 -2.78 26.59
CA GLU A 220 15.36 -3.36 27.87
C GLU A 220 16.51 -3.14 28.84
N ALA A 221 16.23 -2.39 29.92
CA ALA A 221 17.09 -2.27 31.06
C ALA A 221 16.37 -2.84 32.26
N HIS A 222 17.03 -3.83 32.84
CA HIS A 222 16.87 -4.40 34.17
C HIS A 222 15.96 -3.65 35.15
N VAL A 223 15.07 -4.44 35.73
CA VAL A 223 14.49 -4.22 37.05
C VAL A 223 15.64 -4.16 38.05
N GLU A 224 15.85 -2.98 38.65
CA GLU A 224 16.43 -2.88 39.97
C GLU A 224 15.70 -1.79 40.76
N GLU A 225 15.47 -2.12 42.02
CA GLU A 225 14.47 -1.58 42.93
C GLU A 225 14.84 -0.20 43.49
N THR A 226 13.78 0.58 43.73
CA THR A 226 13.66 1.52 44.87
C THR A 226 14.50 2.79 44.86
N GLN A 227 13.85 3.93 44.61
CA GLN A 227 13.73 5.03 45.58
C GLN A 227 12.80 6.14 45.06
N LYS A 228 11.80 6.51 45.88
CA LYS A 228 10.87 7.64 45.67
C LYS A 228 11.60 8.96 45.40
N PRO A 229 11.11 9.81 44.47
CA PRO A 229 11.39 11.23 44.54
C PRO A 229 10.16 12.07 44.93
N LYS A 230 10.48 13.03 45.81
CA LYS A 230 9.73 14.18 46.27
C LYS A 230 9.15 15.03 45.13
N SER A 231 8.03 15.65 45.45
CA SER A 231 7.36 16.77 44.78
C SER A 231 8.29 17.92 44.36
N ALA A 232 8.13 18.39 43.11
CA ALA A 232 8.51 19.72 42.64
C ALA A 232 7.66 20.08 41.38
N PRO A 233 7.50 21.36 40.98
CA PRO A 233 6.18 21.99 40.81
C PRO A 233 5.67 22.06 39.35
N ARG A 234 4.34 22.01 39.21
CA ARG A 234 3.63 22.16 37.93
C ARG A 234 3.84 23.56 37.34
N LYS A 235 4.48 23.63 36.16
CA LYS A 235 4.49 24.81 35.29
C LYS A 235 3.05 25.16 34.89
N LYS A 236 2.66 26.42 35.07
CA LYS A 236 1.31 26.95 34.78
C LYS A 236 1.08 26.97 33.27
N ALA A 237 -0.04 26.39 32.83
CA ALA A 237 -0.53 26.46 31.46
C ALA A 237 -1.00 27.90 31.12
N PRO A 238 -0.94 28.31 29.84
CA PRO A 238 -1.30 29.65 29.39
C PRO A 238 -2.75 30.01 29.75
N ALA A 239 -2.95 31.24 30.25
CA ALA A 239 -4.22 31.73 30.74
C ALA A 239 -5.18 32.02 29.58
N ILE A 240 -6.27 31.25 29.50
CA ILE A 240 -7.40 31.55 28.64
C ILE A 240 -8.14 32.77 29.25
N PRO A 241 -8.42 33.83 28.47
CA PRO A 241 -9.18 34.99 28.95
C PRO A 241 -10.56 34.57 29.48
N PRO A 242 -11.08 35.24 30.53
CA PRO A 242 -12.22 34.78 31.31
C PRO A 242 -13.53 34.66 30.51
N GLU A 243 -13.66 35.39 29.41
CA GLU A 243 -14.86 35.41 28.55
C GLU A 243 -15.11 34.09 27.81
N PHE A 244 -14.08 33.26 27.59
CA PHE A 244 -14.18 32.00 26.84
C PHE A 244 -14.19 30.75 27.74
N ARG A 245 -14.43 30.90 29.04
CA ARG A 245 -14.53 29.78 30.00
C ARG A 245 -15.95 29.22 30.04
N THR A 246 -16.26 28.24 29.20
CA THR A 246 -17.54 27.51 29.26
C THR A 246 -17.48 26.33 30.22
N SER A 247 -18.52 26.19 31.05
CA SER A 247 -18.81 24.98 31.83
C SER A 247 -19.96 24.21 31.18
N LEU A 248 -19.62 23.25 30.31
CA LEU A 248 -20.62 22.41 29.66
C LEU A 248 -21.08 21.31 30.64
N LYS A 249 -22.35 21.34 31.05
CA LYS A 249 -22.97 20.26 31.82
C LYS A 249 -23.38 19.12 30.86
N PRO A 250 -23.10 17.84 31.19
CA PRO A 250 -23.58 16.73 30.37
C PRO A 250 -25.11 16.71 30.36
N ALA A 251 -25.71 16.58 29.18
CA ALA A 251 -27.16 16.43 29.05
C ALA A 251 -27.61 15.17 29.78
N ALA A 252 -28.53 15.33 30.73
CA ALA A 252 -29.09 14.26 31.55
C ALA A 252 -29.57 13.09 30.68
N LYS A 253 -28.88 11.95 30.79
CA LYS A 253 -29.31 10.69 30.18
C LYS A 253 -30.42 10.14 31.09
N LYS A 254 -31.65 10.03 30.59
CA LYS A 254 -32.70 9.23 31.22
C LYS A 254 -32.12 7.83 31.47
N GLU A 255 -32.11 7.42 32.73
CA GLU A 255 -31.73 6.08 33.15
C GLU A 255 -32.75 5.08 32.61
N GLU A 256 -32.44 4.49 31.46
CA GLU A 256 -33.10 3.28 31.01
C GLU A 256 -32.46 2.12 31.79
N LYS A 257 -33.23 1.51 32.69
CA LYS A 257 -32.82 0.39 33.54
C LYS A 257 -32.12 -0.68 32.69
N THR A 258 -30.82 -0.86 32.93
CA THR A 258 -30.06 -2.02 32.44
C THR A 258 -30.69 -3.30 32.99
N LEU A 259 -31.45 -4.00 32.15
CA LEU A 259 -31.88 -5.37 32.45
C LEU A 259 -30.62 -6.23 32.57
N LYS A 260 -30.44 -6.87 33.74
CA LYS A 260 -29.33 -7.81 33.94
C LYS A 260 -29.49 -8.96 32.94
N PRO A 261 -28.44 -9.30 32.16
CA PRO A 261 -28.52 -10.42 31.23
C PRO A 261 -28.72 -11.74 31.99
N PRO A 262 -29.42 -12.72 31.39
CA PRO A 262 -29.65 -14.03 31.99
C PRO A 262 -28.32 -14.78 32.24
N PRO A 263 -28.29 -15.71 33.23
CA PRO A 263 -27.08 -16.45 33.59
C PRO A 263 -26.57 -17.27 32.39
N ARG A 264 -25.26 -17.19 32.16
CA ARG A 264 -24.57 -17.84 31.04
C ARG A 264 -24.32 -19.30 31.37
N ALA A 265 -24.51 -20.21 30.41
CA ALA A 265 -24.23 -21.62 30.56
C ALA A 265 -22.71 -21.89 30.73
N ASP A 266 -22.38 -22.85 31.59
CA ASP A 266 -21.00 -23.16 32.03
C ASP A 266 -20.11 -23.79 30.92
N ASP A 267 -20.70 -24.20 29.79
CA ASP A 267 -20.02 -24.83 28.66
C ASP A 267 -19.42 -23.83 27.65
N LEU A 268 -19.61 -22.52 27.86
CA LEU A 268 -19.10 -21.50 26.96
C LEU A 268 -17.77 -20.92 27.47
N PRO A 269 -16.78 -20.69 26.58
CA PRO A 269 -15.51 -20.08 26.97
C PRO A 269 -15.74 -18.72 27.65
N PRO A 270 -14.97 -18.41 28.71
CA PRO A 270 -15.22 -17.23 29.54
C PRO A 270 -14.96 -15.94 28.74
N LEU A 271 -15.80 -14.92 28.98
CA LEU A 271 -15.68 -13.58 28.36
C LEU A 271 -14.37 -12.86 28.73
N SER A 272 -13.57 -13.39 29.65
CA SER A 272 -12.22 -12.90 29.97
C SER A 272 -11.23 -13.04 28.83
N ILE A 273 -11.54 -13.80 27.77
CA ILE A 273 -10.74 -13.85 26.53
C ILE A 273 -10.87 -12.57 25.70
N LEU A 274 -11.96 -11.80 25.89
CA LEU A 274 -12.10 -10.47 25.30
C LEU A 274 -11.41 -9.46 26.23
N LEU A 275 -10.46 -8.69 25.68
CA LEU A 275 -9.93 -7.51 26.38
C LEU A 275 -11.11 -6.65 26.84
N GLY A 276 -11.21 -6.44 28.16
CA GLY A 276 -12.27 -5.64 28.75
C GLY A 276 -12.36 -4.28 28.07
N ASP A 277 -13.57 -3.94 27.63
CA ASP A 277 -13.85 -2.69 26.92
C ASP A 277 -13.58 -1.52 27.87
N SER A 278 -12.43 -0.87 27.73
CA SER A 278 -12.08 0.29 28.53
C SER A 278 -12.78 1.49 27.91
N ALA A 279 -13.98 1.79 28.40
CA ALA A 279 -14.65 3.05 28.11
C ALA A 279 -13.80 4.19 28.69
N ALA A 280 -12.88 4.71 27.89
CA ALA A 280 -12.10 5.90 28.22
C ALA A 280 -13.08 7.07 28.40
N ARG A 281 -13.41 7.40 29.66
CA ARG A 281 -14.19 8.59 29.98
C ARG A 281 -13.35 9.79 29.54
N ALA A 282 -13.85 10.53 28.55
CA ALA A 282 -13.19 11.74 28.10
C ALA A 282 -13.18 12.78 29.23
N ASP A 283 -12.01 13.36 29.47
CA ASP A 283 -11.79 14.35 30.53
C ASP A 283 -12.52 15.66 30.20
N GLU A 284 -13.47 16.04 31.05
CA GLU A 284 -14.27 17.26 30.96
C GLU A 284 -13.41 18.52 30.84
N ARG A 285 -12.20 18.50 31.42
CA ARG A 285 -11.26 19.62 31.34
C ARG A 285 -10.76 19.83 29.91
N THR A 286 -10.39 18.76 29.22
CA THR A 286 -9.90 18.80 27.83
C THR A 286 -11.01 19.25 26.89
N ILE A 287 -12.25 18.80 27.16
CA ILE A 287 -13.43 19.18 26.40
C ILE A 287 -13.73 20.68 26.55
N ASN A 288 -13.75 21.21 27.77
CA ASN A 288 -14.03 22.63 28.02
C ASN A 288 -12.93 23.56 27.46
N GLN A 289 -11.66 23.13 27.50
CA GLN A 289 -10.56 23.87 26.88
C GLN A 289 -10.67 23.92 25.35
N THR A 290 -11.02 22.79 24.73
CA THR A 290 -11.20 22.70 23.28
C THR A 290 -12.41 23.54 22.83
N ALA A 291 -13.51 23.49 23.59
CA ALA A 291 -14.69 24.32 23.33
C ALA A 291 -14.37 25.83 23.40
N GLY A 292 -13.58 26.26 24.40
CA GLY A 292 -13.09 27.62 24.52
C GLY A 292 -12.26 28.09 23.32
N LEU A 293 -11.37 27.21 22.83
CA LEU A 293 -10.53 27.49 21.66
C LEU A 293 -11.35 27.58 20.37
N ILE A 294 -12.37 26.73 20.21
CA ILE A 294 -13.29 26.79 19.07
C ILE A 294 -14.07 28.11 19.06
N MET A 295 -14.60 28.55 20.20
CA MET A 295 -15.30 29.84 20.27
C MET A 295 -14.37 31.02 19.92
N LYS A 296 -13.12 31.00 20.42
CA LYS A 296 -12.14 32.05 20.11
C LYS A 296 -11.83 32.10 18.61
N THR A 297 -11.53 30.96 18.01
CA THR A 297 -11.21 30.90 16.56
C THR A 297 -12.39 31.34 15.71
N LEU A 298 -13.61 30.91 16.01
CA LEU A 298 -14.81 31.36 15.29
C LEU A 298 -15.08 32.87 15.47
N SER A 299 -14.81 33.42 16.66
CA SER A 299 -14.94 34.86 16.90
C SER A 299 -13.91 35.69 16.12
N GLU A 300 -12.70 35.16 15.91
CA GLU A 300 -11.65 35.80 15.10
C GLU A 300 -12.05 35.85 13.61
N PHE A 301 -12.85 34.89 13.14
CA PHE A 301 -13.48 34.92 11.81
C PHE A 301 -14.78 35.74 11.74
N GLY A 302 -15.13 36.47 12.80
CA GLY A 302 -16.32 37.34 12.84
C GLY A 302 -17.65 36.60 13.02
N ILE A 303 -17.62 35.33 13.43
CA ILE A 303 -18.81 34.50 13.64
C ILE A 303 -19.09 34.38 15.16
N PRO A 304 -20.10 35.08 15.71
CA PRO A 304 -20.45 34.93 17.12
C PRO A 304 -21.14 33.58 17.34
N ALA A 305 -20.39 32.60 17.86
CA ALA A 305 -20.89 31.24 18.11
C ALA A 305 -20.61 30.79 19.55
N THR A 306 -21.63 30.21 20.20
CA THR A 306 -21.54 29.66 21.56
C THR A 306 -21.72 28.14 21.53
N VAL A 307 -20.86 27.39 22.21
CA VAL A 307 -20.97 25.92 22.31
C VAL A 307 -21.98 25.55 23.39
N ILE A 308 -23.02 24.80 23.04
CA ILE A 308 -24.15 24.47 23.94
C ILE A 308 -24.01 23.06 24.56
N GLY A 309 -23.18 22.20 23.98
CA GLY A 309 -22.93 20.85 24.51
C GLY A 309 -21.95 20.05 23.65
N TYR A 310 -21.57 18.87 24.14
CA TYR A 310 -20.64 17.98 23.45
C TYR A 310 -21.17 16.54 23.42
N ARG A 311 -20.75 15.76 22.41
CA ARG A 311 -20.98 14.32 22.32
C ARG A 311 -19.65 13.64 22.03
N VAL A 312 -19.30 12.65 22.85
CA VAL A 312 -18.07 11.84 22.68
C VAL A 312 -18.46 10.50 22.07
N GLY A 313 -17.88 10.18 20.92
CA GLY A 313 -17.99 8.87 20.27
C GLY A 313 -16.70 8.06 20.44
N SER A 314 -16.79 6.73 20.33
CA SER A 314 -15.65 5.79 20.46
C SER A 314 -14.70 5.76 19.27
N ARG A 315 -14.85 6.66 18.31
CA ARG A 315 -13.95 6.84 17.17
C ARG A 315 -13.71 8.33 17.03
N ARG A 316 -12.43 8.71 17.05
CA ARG A 316 -11.85 10.06 17.13
C ARG A 316 -12.75 11.18 16.56
N ASP A 317 -12.72 12.30 17.29
CA ASP A 317 -13.28 13.62 16.98
C ASP A 317 -14.71 13.88 17.47
N ALA A 318 -14.83 14.49 18.65
CA ALA A 318 -16.05 15.14 19.11
C ALA A 318 -16.29 16.41 18.27
N VAL A 319 -16.93 16.24 17.11
CA VAL A 319 -17.35 17.36 16.26
C VAL A 319 -18.53 18.08 16.94
N CYS A 320 -18.26 19.26 17.50
CA CYS A 320 -19.31 20.17 17.96
C CYS A 320 -19.96 20.82 16.73
N ARG A 321 -21.21 20.45 16.43
CA ARG A 321 -22.00 21.06 15.37
C ARG A 321 -22.76 22.27 15.94
N PRO A 322 -22.59 23.50 15.44
CA PRO A 322 -23.45 24.61 15.83
C PRO A 322 -24.86 24.36 15.28
N ALA A 323 -25.86 24.41 16.16
CA ALA A 323 -27.27 24.35 15.77
C ALA A 323 -27.86 25.77 15.81
N GLY A 324 -28.40 26.21 14.68
CA GLY A 324 -29.40 27.28 14.59
C GLY A 324 -28.90 28.70 14.91
N VAL A 325 -28.74 29.51 13.87
CA VAL A 325 -28.71 30.97 13.99
C VAL A 325 -30.10 31.44 14.44
N HIS A 326 -30.23 31.90 15.69
CA HIS A 326 -31.36 32.72 16.08
C HIS A 326 -30.97 34.19 15.95
N GLN A 327 -31.43 34.83 14.88
CA GLN A 327 -31.39 36.27 14.70
C GLN A 327 -32.36 36.90 15.71
N LYS A 328 -31.83 37.46 16.80
CA LYS A 328 -32.62 38.29 17.70
C LYS A 328 -32.81 39.65 17.03
N ALA A 329 -33.93 39.82 16.33
CA ALA A 329 -34.38 41.12 15.88
C ALA A 329 -34.68 41.98 17.11
N GLY A 330 -33.84 43.00 17.36
CA GLY A 330 -34.09 44.06 18.31
C GLY A 330 -34.55 45.30 17.54
N HIS A 331 -35.85 45.59 17.63
CA HIS A 331 -36.42 46.90 17.34
C HIS A 331 -35.76 47.98 18.22
N ARG A 332 -35.64 49.19 17.64
CA ARG A 332 -35.38 50.52 18.24
C ARG A 332 -35.06 50.58 19.73
#